data_AF-A0A1A9W8G8-F1
#
_entry.id   AF-A0A1A9W8G8-F1
#
_cell.length_a   1.000
_cell.length_b   1.000
_cell.length_c   1.000
_cell.angle_alpha   90.00
_cell.angle_beta   90.00
_cell.angle_gamma   90.00
#
_symmetry.space_group_name_H-M   'P 1'
#
loop_
_entity.id
_entity.type
_entity.pdbx_description
1 polymer ?
#
loop_
_entity_poly.entity_id
_entity_poly.type
_entity_poly.pdbx_seq_one_letter_code
_entity_poly.pdbx_strand_id
1 'polypeptide(L)'
;MLISSMDINGDPCEDFYQYACGKWGTFHAVENKYHEAISLVDYFTNKEIGRYLKFMNRENKPNFLLKAHDYYLSCRNLEVYEPLEYLRRLSFYENLSIWPNHRRRHEVNFDWLRTLAIMRKYGLNGIFIEEITLQRNDDATVTIIDLDKPVKNGGFELTDYDDLKLLIQTLRRPMRRKIFKELWNQINAFEFRLKNLDLLDDPEGNTLIKVKDLSMPWLKRYLELIIDRLDPEMEISIQNKPYLHKVFKLINEYEPRFICKYLELTFLWHLNIEGPPNFTLEDCAGSTRTLMPYAMHWLFEQMHPELVTEMAEIHKMFQQLINHFSESLKNNTNSFNDNQLEFLLNKLSNIQLKVGNLPRINTEEKLNDFYKDLVVNPFDFYGNHLKLLKFNTETMHKRLNYRIPRNADEFFYLEGSEIGFSSSPYFEQRANVVIVPVTSLQLPIYHPELDDIFKYSSLGFLLAHEIIHGFDYTGLGVDYNGNLNNLQFEGLVNNTHFKRKMHCLRYLNPTIIDEKIADVSGLRLAYETYFKLHPEAREQSRYMYGRPQNVQRIFFLNFAQFFCGPLSNTLVDIKEHGSDRDRVLEAIKHFEEFSAVYSCPQKSAMRLEKTCQLWRR
;
A
#
# COMPACT_ATOMS: atom_id res chain seq x y z
N MET A 1 -1.69 7.02 26.35
CA MET A 1 -1.76 5.86 25.46
C MET A 1 -1.13 4.63 26.10
N LEU A 2 0.16 4.65 26.45
CA LEU A 2 0.83 3.47 27.03
C LEU A 2 0.07 2.77 28.17
N ILE A 3 -0.33 3.54 29.18
CA ILE A 3 -1.04 3.06 30.37
C ILE A 3 -2.52 2.72 30.09
N SER A 4 -3.17 3.39 29.13
CA SER A 4 -4.59 3.16 28.88
C SER A 4 -4.83 1.84 28.12
N SER A 5 -3.91 1.46 27.24
CA SER A 5 -4.07 0.29 26.37
C SER A 5 -3.75 -1.05 27.05
N MET A 6 -2.96 -1.04 28.13
CA MET A 6 -2.50 -2.27 28.79
C MET A 6 -3.58 -2.98 29.59
N ASP A 7 -3.57 -4.31 29.50
CA ASP A 7 -4.21 -5.18 30.48
C ASP A 7 -3.19 -5.70 31.49
N ILE A 8 -3.08 -5.01 32.63
CA ILE A 8 -2.16 -5.37 33.71
C ILE A 8 -2.44 -6.74 34.35
N ASN A 9 -3.60 -7.34 34.07
CA ASN A 9 -3.93 -8.69 34.54
C ASN A 9 -3.50 -9.78 33.54
N GLY A 10 -3.18 -9.41 32.30
CA GLY A 10 -2.60 -10.33 31.32
C GLY A 10 -1.18 -10.71 31.70
N ASP A 11 -0.82 -11.99 31.53
CA ASP A 11 0.55 -12.44 31.75
C ASP A 11 1.41 -12.12 30.52
N PRO A 12 2.40 -11.20 30.62
CA PRO A 12 3.27 -10.84 29.50
C PRO A 12 4.09 -12.02 28.95
N CYS A 13 4.24 -13.10 29.72
CA CYS A 13 4.99 -14.29 29.32
C CYS A 13 4.11 -15.35 28.63
N GLU A 14 2.78 -15.21 28.70
CA GLU A 14 1.84 -16.07 27.97
C GLU A 14 1.27 -15.38 26.72
N ASP A 15 0.84 -14.13 26.85
CA ASP A 15 0.34 -13.34 25.72
C ASP A 15 0.72 -11.87 25.91
N PHE A 16 1.86 -11.49 25.33
CA PHE A 16 2.34 -10.12 25.43
C PHE A 16 1.45 -9.11 24.71
N TYR A 17 0.75 -9.53 23.66
CA TYR A 17 -0.19 -8.66 22.96
C TYR A 17 -1.38 -8.34 23.86
N GLN A 18 -1.97 -9.34 24.52
CA GLN A 18 -3.04 -9.11 25.50
C GLN A 18 -2.55 -8.19 26.63
N TYR A 19 -1.36 -8.41 27.17
CA TYR A 19 -0.79 -7.52 28.19
C TYR A 19 -0.64 -6.07 27.70
N ALA A 20 -0.13 -5.87 26.48
CA ALA A 20 0.15 -4.55 25.91
C ALA A 20 -1.11 -3.81 25.41
N CYS A 21 -2.07 -4.54 24.83
CA CYS A 21 -3.18 -4.02 24.02
C CYS A 21 -4.58 -4.42 24.52
N GLY A 22 -4.70 -5.24 25.56
CA GLY A 22 -5.98 -5.82 25.99
C GLY A 22 -7.08 -4.82 26.37
N LYS A 23 -6.73 -3.53 26.57
CA LYS A 23 -7.69 -2.44 26.79
C LYS A 23 -7.77 -1.43 25.65
N TRP A 24 -7.07 -1.65 24.53
CA TRP A 24 -7.08 -0.76 23.38
C TRP A 24 -8.51 -0.46 22.92
N GLY A 25 -9.30 -1.49 22.62
CA GLY A 25 -10.70 -1.33 22.19
C GLY A 25 -11.57 -0.53 23.16
N THR A 26 -11.31 -0.61 24.47
CA THR A 26 -12.09 0.13 25.48
C THR A 26 -11.85 1.64 25.44
N PHE A 27 -10.61 2.07 25.18
CA PHE A 27 -10.23 3.49 25.22
C PHE A 27 -10.09 4.13 23.84
N HIS A 28 -10.03 3.31 22.78
CA HIS A 28 -9.71 3.73 21.43
C HIS A 28 -10.75 3.31 20.38
N ALA A 29 -11.79 2.53 20.72
CA ALA A 29 -12.89 2.27 19.78
C ALA A 29 -13.78 3.51 19.57
N VAL A 30 -13.44 4.33 18.57
CA VAL A 30 -14.28 5.43 18.12
C VAL A 30 -15.04 4.97 16.88
N GLU A 31 -16.29 4.53 17.03
CA GLU A 31 -17.28 4.29 15.95
C GLU A 31 -16.71 3.68 14.63
N ASN A 32 -15.80 2.70 14.71
CA ASN A 32 -15.11 2.10 13.54
C ASN A 32 -14.36 3.10 12.63
N LYS A 33 -13.88 4.23 13.17
CA LYS A 33 -13.14 5.25 12.42
C LYS A 33 -11.67 4.92 12.20
N TYR A 34 -11.10 4.09 13.07
CA TYR A 34 -9.75 3.56 12.97
C TYR A 34 -9.66 2.28 13.80
N HIS A 35 -8.67 1.45 13.48
CA HIS A 35 -8.51 0.12 14.06
C HIS A 35 -7.14 -0.01 14.74
N GLU A 36 -6.08 0.45 14.08
CA GLU A 36 -4.68 0.39 14.53
C GLU A 36 -3.98 1.75 14.47
N ALA A 37 -2.69 1.80 14.84
CA ALA A 37 -1.95 3.06 14.98
C ALA A 37 -1.86 3.88 13.68
N ILE A 38 -1.68 3.23 12.52
CA ILE A 38 -1.62 3.92 11.22
C ILE A 38 -2.98 4.53 10.87
N SER A 39 -4.08 3.76 10.89
CA SER A 39 -5.41 4.32 10.62
C SER A 39 -5.84 5.38 11.64
N LEU A 40 -5.35 5.30 12.89
CA LEU A 40 -5.52 6.37 13.87
C LEU A 40 -4.86 7.67 13.39
N VAL A 41 -3.59 7.62 12.97
CA VAL A 41 -2.86 8.79 12.45
C VAL A 41 -3.53 9.33 11.20
N ASP A 42 -3.99 8.46 10.29
CA ASP A 42 -4.69 8.88 9.08
C ASP A 42 -6.03 9.55 9.39
N TYR A 43 -6.80 9.01 10.33
CA TYR A 43 -8.05 9.61 10.77
C TYR A 43 -7.83 11.02 11.34
N PHE A 44 -6.85 11.20 12.23
CA PHE A 44 -6.57 12.51 12.81
C PHE A 44 -6.03 13.51 11.77
N THR A 45 -5.18 13.04 10.85
CA THR A 45 -4.69 13.83 9.72
C THR A 45 -5.84 14.30 8.82
N ASN A 46 -6.75 13.39 8.46
CA ASN A 46 -7.95 13.72 7.66
C ASN A 46 -8.85 14.73 8.37
N LYS A 47 -9.03 14.57 9.68
CA LYS A 47 -9.82 15.48 10.50
C LYS A 47 -9.20 16.87 10.57
N GLU A 48 -7.89 16.97 10.71
CA GLU A 48 -7.17 18.24 10.74
C GLU A 48 -7.22 18.94 9.38
N ILE A 49 -6.82 18.25 8.32
CA ILE A 49 -6.87 18.75 6.93
C ILE A 49 -8.29 19.18 6.56
N GLY A 50 -9.30 18.36 6.86
CA GLY A 50 -10.69 18.68 6.55
C GLY A 50 -11.17 19.95 7.28
N ARG A 51 -10.70 20.20 8.51
CA ARG A 51 -11.00 21.44 9.24
C ARG A 51 -10.33 22.64 8.58
N TYR A 52 -9.07 22.49 8.17
CA TYR A 52 -8.37 23.54 7.45
C TYR A 52 -9.07 23.86 6.13
N LEU A 53 -9.33 22.86 5.28
CA LEU A 53 -9.97 23.03 3.98
C LEU A 53 -11.35 23.68 4.09
N LYS A 54 -12.14 23.32 5.11
CA LYS A 54 -13.46 23.93 5.34
C LYS A 54 -13.42 25.46 5.50
N PHE A 55 -12.35 25.99 6.10
CA PHE A 55 -12.22 27.42 6.41
C PHE A 55 -11.07 28.10 5.65
N MET A 56 -10.47 27.42 4.67
CA MET A 56 -9.30 27.90 3.97
C MET A 56 -9.60 29.18 3.20
N ASN A 57 -8.81 30.25 3.44
CA ASN A 57 -8.79 31.39 2.54
C ASN A 57 -8.11 31.00 1.22
N ARG A 58 -8.79 31.24 0.10
CA ARG A 58 -8.33 30.91 -1.25
C ARG A 58 -7.37 31.95 -1.84
N GLU A 59 -7.30 33.15 -1.26
CA GLU A 59 -6.38 34.20 -1.73
C GLU A 59 -4.92 33.76 -1.61
N ASN A 60 -4.12 34.06 -2.65
CA ASN A 60 -2.69 33.75 -2.73
C ASN A 60 -2.35 32.26 -2.54
N LYS A 61 -3.29 31.34 -2.77
CA LYS A 61 -3.02 29.90 -2.76
C LYS A 61 -2.58 29.42 -4.15
N PRO A 62 -1.65 28.45 -4.25
CA PRO A 62 -1.22 27.92 -5.53
C PRO A 62 -2.36 27.17 -6.24
N ASN A 63 -2.31 27.15 -7.58
CA ASN A 63 -3.40 26.62 -8.40
C ASN A 63 -3.68 25.13 -8.11
N PHE A 64 -2.64 24.30 -7.93
CA PHE A 64 -2.84 22.89 -7.57
C PHE A 64 -3.64 22.70 -6.26
N LEU A 65 -3.42 23.56 -5.25
CA LEU A 65 -4.16 23.48 -4.00
C LEU A 65 -5.60 23.95 -4.18
N LEU A 66 -5.83 24.98 -5.01
CA LEU A 66 -7.19 25.41 -5.35
C LEU A 66 -7.99 24.30 -6.04
N LYS A 67 -7.34 23.51 -6.91
CA LYS A 67 -7.96 22.33 -7.55
C LYS A 67 -8.30 21.24 -6.53
N ALA A 68 -7.40 20.93 -5.59
CA ALA A 68 -7.67 19.99 -4.51
C ALA A 68 -8.83 20.46 -3.61
N HIS A 69 -8.86 21.75 -3.30
CA HIS A 69 -9.96 22.35 -2.55
C HIS A 69 -11.28 22.35 -3.32
N ASP A 70 -11.29 22.57 -4.63
CA ASP A 70 -12.49 22.46 -5.46
C ASP A 70 -13.05 21.04 -5.45
N TYR A 71 -12.19 20.02 -5.49
CA TYR A 71 -12.64 18.63 -5.32
C TYR A 71 -13.27 18.41 -3.94
N TYR A 72 -12.58 18.83 -2.87
CA TYR A 72 -13.09 18.77 -1.51
C TYR A 72 -14.45 19.43 -1.35
N LEU A 73 -14.63 20.65 -1.87
CA LEU A 73 -15.90 21.37 -1.84
C LEU A 73 -16.99 20.61 -2.59
N SER A 74 -16.69 20.08 -3.78
CA SER A 74 -17.65 19.32 -4.58
C SER A 74 -18.13 18.05 -3.84
N CYS A 75 -17.23 17.38 -3.12
CA CYS A 75 -17.54 16.25 -2.25
C CYS A 75 -18.45 16.69 -1.09
N ARG A 76 -18.08 17.74 -0.36
CA ARG A 76 -18.82 18.20 0.83
C ARG A 76 -20.21 18.75 0.52
N ASN A 77 -20.38 19.32 -0.66
CA ASN A 77 -21.64 19.91 -1.11
C ASN A 77 -22.59 18.87 -1.73
N LEU A 78 -22.19 17.59 -1.83
CA LEU A 78 -23.07 16.55 -2.33
C LEU A 78 -24.11 16.16 -1.27
N GLU A 79 -25.35 16.58 -1.47
CA GLU A 79 -26.46 16.25 -0.56
C GLU A 79 -26.95 14.81 -0.76
N VAL A 80 -26.97 14.35 -2.02
CA VAL A 80 -27.59 13.10 -2.43
C VAL A 80 -26.67 12.38 -3.42
N TYR A 81 -26.22 11.19 -3.03
CA TYR A 81 -25.45 10.32 -3.89
C TYR A 81 -26.33 9.51 -4.85
N GLU A 82 -26.00 9.57 -6.14
CA GLU A 82 -26.69 8.96 -7.27
C GLU A 82 -25.64 8.32 -8.22
N PRO A 83 -25.30 7.03 -8.06
CA PRO A 83 -24.23 6.39 -8.83
C PRO A 83 -24.43 6.42 -10.36
N LEU A 84 -25.68 6.40 -10.83
CA LEU A 84 -26.02 6.53 -12.26
C LEU A 84 -25.56 7.87 -12.87
N GLU A 85 -25.27 8.84 -11.99
CA GLU A 85 -24.35 9.96 -12.15
C GLU A 85 -23.23 9.73 -13.18
N TYR A 86 -22.38 8.78 -12.80
CA TYR A 86 -21.15 8.50 -13.50
C TYR A 86 -21.39 7.97 -14.91
N LEU A 87 -22.31 7.02 -15.06
CA LEU A 87 -22.60 6.42 -16.36
C LEU A 87 -23.18 7.45 -17.34
N ARG A 88 -24.05 8.35 -16.87
CA ARG A 88 -24.58 9.44 -17.69
C ARG A 88 -23.47 10.37 -18.17
N ARG A 89 -22.50 10.71 -17.32
CA ARG A 89 -21.35 11.53 -17.72
C ARG A 89 -20.45 10.83 -18.72
N LEU A 90 -20.12 9.56 -18.48
CA LEU A 90 -19.32 8.76 -19.42
C LEU A 90 -19.99 8.63 -20.79
N SER A 91 -21.32 8.52 -20.84
CA SER A 91 -22.03 8.53 -22.12
C SER A 91 -21.81 9.82 -22.93
N PHE A 92 -21.54 10.95 -22.26
CA PHE A 92 -21.22 12.21 -22.90
C PHE A 92 -19.71 12.34 -23.18
N TYR A 93 -18.85 12.02 -22.22
CA TYR A 93 -17.38 12.16 -22.35
C TYR A 93 -16.78 11.18 -23.36
N GLU A 94 -17.26 9.94 -23.36
CA GLU A 94 -16.64 8.84 -24.09
C GLU A 94 -17.56 8.29 -25.20
N ASN A 95 -18.73 8.91 -25.43
CA ASN A 95 -19.76 8.37 -26.34
C ASN A 95 -20.04 6.88 -26.05
N LEU A 96 -20.17 6.54 -24.75
CA LEU A 96 -20.40 5.18 -24.29
C LEU A 96 -21.89 4.83 -24.36
N SER A 97 -22.17 3.65 -24.89
CA SER A 97 -23.50 3.05 -24.94
C SER A 97 -23.89 2.51 -23.55
N ILE A 98 -24.69 3.26 -22.79
CA ILE A 98 -25.09 2.87 -21.42
C ILE A 98 -26.47 2.19 -21.32
N TRP A 99 -26.67 1.35 -20.31
CA TRP A 99 -27.99 0.80 -19.96
C TRP A 99 -28.68 1.58 -18.81
N PRO A 100 -30.03 1.74 -18.82
CA PRO A 100 -30.93 1.81 -19.96
C PRO A 100 -30.95 3.23 -20.52
N ASN A 101 -30.34 3.44 -21.69
CA ASN A 101 -30.49 4.70 -22.40
C ASN A 101 -31.94 4.85 -22.87
N HIS A 102 -32.76 5.57 -22.11
CA HIS A 102 -34.19 5.77 -22.42
C HIS A 102 -34.44 6.60 -23.69
N ARG A 103 -33.39 7.09 -24.36
CA ARG A 103 -33.53 8.13 -25.40
C ARG A 103 -33.42 7.67 -26.86
N ARG A 104 -32.91 6.47 -27.19
CA ARG A 104 -32.79 6.06 -28.61
C ARG A 104 -33.06 4.57 -28.85
N ARG A 105 -34.08 4.30 -29.67
CA ARG A 105 -34.49 2.97 -30.18
C ARG A 105 -33.58 2.43 -31.30
N HIS A 106 -32.50 3.13 -31.66
CA HIS A 106 -31.57 2.65 -32.69
C HIS A 106 -30.61 1.61 -32.12
N GLU A 107 -30.23 0.65 -32.95
CA GLU A 107 -29.36 -0.49 -32.64
C GLU A 107 -28.10 -0.02 -31.89
N VAL A 108 -28.13 -0.20 -30.56
CA VAL A 108 -26.97 0.06 -29.71
C VAL A 108 -25.98 -1.05 -29.97
N ASN A 109 -24.86 -0.74 -30.64
CA ASN A 109 -23.77 -1.68 -30.79
C ASN A 109 -23.01 -1.79 -29.45
N PHE A 110 -23.05 -2.97 -28.84
CA PHE A 110 -22.37 -3.26 -27.57
C PHE A 110 -20.96 -3.78 -27.87
N ASP A 111 -19.96 -2.95 -27.59
CA ASP A 111 -18.54 -3.30 -27.69
C ASP A 111 -17.96 -3.43 -26.29
N TRP A 112 -17.84 -4.67 -25.82
CA TRP A 112 -17.36 -4.95 -24.47
C TRP A 112 -15.89 -4.55 -24.30
N LEU A 113 -15.07 -4.68 -25.34
CA LEU A 113 -13.65 -4.35 -25.29
C LEU A 113 -13.45 -2.84 -25.16
N ARG A 114 -14.24 -2.07 -25.91
CA ARG A 114 -14.28 -0.61 -25.78
C ARG A 114 -14.80 -0.18 -24.41
N THR A 115 -15.83 -0.84 -23.90
CA THR A 115 -16.38 -0.56 -22.56
C THR A 115 -15.34 -0.82 -21.47
N LEU A 116 -14.66 -1.96 -21.53
CA LEU A 116 -13.57 -2.31 -20.61
C LEU A 116 -12.43 -1.29 -20.67
N ALA A 117 -11.96 -0.96 -21.87
CA ALA A 117 -10.88 0.01 -22.05
C ALA A 117 -11.26 1.40 -21.54
N ILE A 118 -12.49 1.86 -21.79
CA ILE A 118 -12.98 3.12 -21.22
C ILE A 118 -12.95 3.04 -19.70
N MET A 119 -13.51 2.00 -19.08
CA MET A 119 -13.51 1.89 -17.61
C MET A 119 -12.10 1.81 -17.03
N ARG A 120 -11.17 1.15 -17.73
CA ARG A 120 -9.75 1.15 -17.36
C ARG A 120 -9.15 2.54 -17.35
N LYS A 121 -9.49 3.41 -18.32
CA LYS A 121 -9.07 4.83 -18.31
C LYS A 121 -9.53 5.56 -17.07
N TYR A 122 -10.53 5.08 -16.35
CA TYR A 122 -11.04 5.66 -15.12
C TYR A 122 -10.73 4.78 -13.90
N GLY A 123 -9.64 4.01 -13.93
CA GLY A 123 -9.11 3.28 -12.78
C GLY A 123 -9.44 1.79 -12.72
N LEU A 124 -10.53 1.32 -13.36
CA LEU A 124 -10.96 -0.07 -13.22
C LEU A 124 -9.88 -1.05 -13.72
N ASN A 125 -9.39 -1.93 -12.85
CA ASN A 125 -8.38 -2.92 -13.19
C ASN A 125 -8.79 -4.33 -12.76
N GLY A 126 -8.08 -5.34 -13.27
CA GLY A 126 -8.09 -6.67 -12.68
C GLY A 126 -9.39 -7.45 -12.85
N ILE A 127 -10.33 -7.02 -13.69
CA ILE A 127 -11.58 -7.79 -13.92
C ILE A 127 -11.34 -8.95 -14.89
N PHE A 128 -10.81 -8.65 -16.07
CA PHE A 128 -10.47 -9.65 -17.09
C PHE A 128 -8.98 -9.68 -17.41
N ILE A 129 -8.28 -8.58 -17.14
CA ILE A 129 -6.85 -8.40 -17.33
C ILE A 129 -6.41 -7.48 -16.21
N GLU A 130 -5.31 -7.82 -15.57
CA GLU A 130 -4.57 -6.90 -14.72
C GLU A 130 -3.53 -6.19 -15.58
N GLU A 131 -3.67 -4.87 -15.71
CA GLU A 131 -2.71 -4.03 -16.41
C GLU A 131 -2.04 -3.12 -15.40
N ILE A 132 -0.75 -3.28 -15.19
CA ILE A 132 0.03 -2.45 -14.28
C ILE A 132 1.28 -1.94 -15.00
N THR A 133 1.91 -0.91 -14.43
CA THR A 133 3.25 -0.49 -14.83
C THR A 133 4.25 -0.94 -13.79
N LEU A 134 5.31 -1.62 -14.21
CA LEU A 134 6.41 -2.05 -13.33
C LEU A 134 7.77 -1.72 -13.92
N GLN A 135 8.80 -1.69 -13.08
CA GLN A 135 10.17 -1.47 -13.52
C GLN A 135 10.76 -2.74 -14.13
N ARG A 136 11.43 -2.61 -15.28
CA ARG A 136 11.98 -3.75 -16.03
C ARG A 136 13.05 -4.47 -15.22
N ASN A 137 13.03 -5.80 -15.22
CA ASN A 137 13.87 -6.63 -14.34
C ASN A 137 15.38 -6.34 -14.42
N ASP A 138 15.92 -6.11 -15.62
CA ASP A 138 17.33 -5.85 -15.92
C ASP A 138 17.74 -4.36 -15.88
N ASP A 139 16.77 -3.44 -15.99
CA ASP A 139 16.98 -1.99 -15.88
C ASP A 139 15.80 -1.35 -15.15
N ALA A 140 15.95 -1.20 -13.82
CA ALA A 140 14.93 -0.64 -12.95
C ALA A 140 14.59 0.83 -13.25
N THR A 141 15.40 1.52 -14.06
CA THR A 141 15.08 2.89 -14.48
C THR A 141 14.03 2.94 -15.58
N VAL A 142 13.75 1.81 -16.25
CA VAL A 142 12.79 1.70 -17.35
C VAL A 142 11.47 1.12 -16.84
N THR A 143 10.38 1.82 -17.09
CA THR A 143 9.02 1.34 -16.80
C THR A 143 8.42 0.68 -18.02
N ILE A 144 7.80 -0.49 -17.84
CA ILE A 144 7.07 -1.23 -18.86
C ILE A 144 5.64 -1.51 -18.40
N ILE A 145 4.75 -1.83 -19.35
CA ILE A 145 3.44 -2.37 -19.05
C ILE A 145 3.59 -3.87 -18.79
N ASP A 146 2.95 -4.35 -17.73
CA ASP A 146 2.78 -5.77 -17.45
C ASP A 146 1.30 -6.13 -17.54
N LEU A 147 1.04 -7.27 -18.20
CA LEU A 147 -0.29 -7.79 -18.47
C LEU A 147 -0.40 -9.20 -17.90
N ASP A 148 -1.32 -9.36 -16.97
CA ASP A 148 -1.55 -10.63 -16.31
C ASP A 148 -3.05 -10.97 -16.17
N LYS A 149 -3.33 -12.21 -15.76
CA LYS A 149 -4.60 -12.59 -15.19
C LYS A 149 -4.80 -11.87 -13.86
N PRO A 150 -6.06 -11.59 -13.47
CA PRO A 150 -6.36 -11.06 -12.14
C PRO A 150 -5.73 -11.92 -11.05
N VAL A 151 -4.87 -11.34 -10.22
CA VAL A 151 -4.31 -12.08 -9.08
C VAL A 151 -5.36 -12.25 -7.99
N LYS A 152 -5.22 -13.33 -7.20
CA LYS A 152 -6.24 -13.81 -6.24
C LYS A 152 -6.62 -12.80 -5.15
N ASN A 153 -5.93 -11.66 -5.03
CA ASN A 153 -6.21 -10.60 -4.06
C ASN A 153 -6.04 -9.17 -4.64
N GLY A 154 -5.95 -9.01 -5.96
CA GLY A 154 -5.68 -7.70 -6.59
C GLY A 154 -6.63 -7.30 -7.73
N GLY A 155 -7.55 -8.19 -8.15
CA GLY A 155 -8.36 -7.88 -9.34
C GLY A 155 -9.79 -8.40 -9.39
N PHE A 156 -10.04 -9.67 -9.04
CA PHE A 156 -11.37 -10.25 -9.24
C PHE A 156 -11.85 -11.11 -8.06
N GLU A 157 -12.75 -10.53 -7.27
CA GLU A 157 -13.54 -11.22 -6.25
C GLU A 157 -14.96 -11.49 -6.77
N LEU A 158 -15.53 -12.61 -6.33
CA LEU A 158 -16.91 -12.94 -6.69
C LEU A 158 -17.84 -11.92 -6.04
N THR A 159 -18.77 -11.39 -6.83
CA THR A 159 -19.78 -10.47 -6.31
C THR A 159 -20.66 -11.22 -5.31
N ASP A 160 -20.80 -10.71 -4.08
CA ASP A 160 -21.74 -11.28 -3.11
C ASP A 160 -23.20 -10.92 -3.46
N TYR A 161 -24.15 -11.78 -3.08
CA TYR A 161 -25.57 -11.55 -3.33
C TYR A 161 -26.06 -10.27 -2.67
N ASP A 162 -25.65 -10.03 -1.43
CA ASP A 162 -26.04 -8.86 -0.66
C ASP A 162 -25.32 -7.60 -1.14
N ASP A 163 -24.07 -7.71 -1.62
CA ASP A 163 -23.36 -6.59 -2.27
C ASP A 163 -24.03 -6.15 -3.57
N LEU A 164 -24.39 -7.10 -4.45
CA LEU A 164 -25.14 -6.78 -5.66
C LEU A 164 -26.50 -6.16 -5.32
N LYS A 165 -27.17 -6.70 -4.30
CA LYS A 165 -28.45 -6.18 -3.83
C LYS A 165 -28.30 -4.74 -3.30
N LEU A 166 -27.26 -4.47 -2.52
CA LEU A 166 -26.94 -3.14 -2.01
C LEU A 166 -26.67 -2.18 -3.16
N LEU A 167 -25.81 -2.56 -4.12
CA LEU A 167 -25.53 -1.77 -5.32
C LEU A 167 -26.82 -1.40 -6.06
N ILE A 168 -27.67 -2.38 -6.36
CA ILE A 168 -28.95 -2.15 -7.07
C ILE A 168 -29.90 -1.26 -6.27
N GLN A 169 -29.94 -1.39 -4.94
CA GLN A 169 -30.72 -0.50 -4.07
C GLN A 169 -30.20 0.95 -4.15
N THR A 170 -28.88 1.14 -4.15
CA THR A 170 -28.23 2.45 -4.27
C THR A 170 -28.48 3.12 -5.63
N LEU A 171 -28.78 2.35 -6.69
CA LEU A 171 -29.19 2.92 -7.99
C LEU A 171 -30.55 3.64 -7.95
N ARG A 172 -31.32 3.53 -6.85
CA ARG A 172 -32.65 4.14 -6.67
C ARG A 172 -33.64 3.80 -7.80
N ARG A 173 -33.43 2.65 -8.44
CA ARG A 173 -34.30 2.09 -9.49
C ARG A 173 -34.75 0.71 -9.04
N PRO A 174 -35.92 0.59 -8.38
CA PRO A 174 -36.34 -0.67 -7.80
C PRO A 174 -36.46 -1.74 -8.88
N MET A 175 -35.65 -2.79 -8.75
CA MET A 175 -35.68 -3.94 -9.63
C MET A 175 -36.68 -4.97 -9.10
N ARG A 176 -37.56 -5.49 -9.97
CA ARG A 176 -38.46 -6.57 -9.57
C ARG A 176 -37.65 -7.79 -9.14
N ARG A 177 -38.05 -8.44 -8.03
CA ARG A 177 -37.35 -9.60 -7.43
C ARG A 177 -37.00 -10.70 -8.44
N LYS A 178 -37.90 -10.99 -9.39
CA LYS A 178 -37.66 -11.99 -10.45
C LYS A 178 -36.50 -11.60 -11.37
N ILE A 179 -36.48 -10.34 -11.83
CA ILE A 179 -35.44 -9.80 -12.71
C ILE A 179 -34.10 -9.76 -11.98
N PHE A 180 -34.11 -9.36 -10.71
CA PHE A 180 -32.90 -9.38 -9.88
C PHE A 180 -32.33 -10.79 -9.74
N LYS A 181 -33.17 -11.79 -9.46
CA LYS A 181 -32.73 -13.19 -9.36
C LYS A 181 -32.16 -13.72 -10.68
N GLU A 182 -32.75 -13.35 -11.81
CA GLU A 182 -32.24 -13.69 -13.14
C GLU A 182 -30.88 -13.05 -13.42
N LEU A 183 -30.71 -11.77 -13.06
CA LEU A 183 -29.43 -11.06 -13.19
C LEU A 183 -28.35 -11.69 -12.30
N TRP A 184 -28.67 -11.93 -11.03
CA TRP A 184 -27.78 -12.61 -10.08
C TRP A 184 -27.30 -13.96 -10.63
N ASN A 185 -28.22 -14.80 -11.09
CA ASN A 185 -27.87 -16.12 -11.62
C ASN A 185 -26.93 -16.02 -12.84
N GLN A 186 -27.11 -15.02 -13.71
CA GLN A 186 -26.23 -14.81 -14.86
C GLN A 186 -24.83 -14.34 -14.44
N ILE A 187 -24.77 -13.37 -13.52
CA ILE A 187 -23.50 -12.86 -12.97
C ILE A 187 -22.75 -14.00 -12.27
N ASN A 188 -23.39 -14.66 -11.30
CA ASN A 188 -22.77 -15.74 -10.54
C ASN A 188 -22.28 -16.89 -11.44
N ALA A 189 -23.04 -17.27 -12.47
CA ALA A 189 -22.62 -18.30 -13.43
C ALA A 189 -21.42 -17.86 -14.29
N PHE A 190 -21.39 -16.60 -14.74
CA PHE A 190 -20.28 -16.05 -15.50
C PHE A 190 -19.02 -15.92 -14.64
N GLU A 191 -19.13 -15.32 -13.46
CA GLU A 191 -18.05 -15.11 -12.51
C GLU A 191 -17.43 -16.42 -12.02
N PHE A 192 -18.23 -17.46 -11.79
CA PHE A 192 -17.72 -18.80 -11.47
C PHE A 192 -16.83 -19.36 -12.60
N ARG A 193 -17.24 -19.18 -13.86
CA ARG A 193 -16.43 -19.63 -15.01
C ARG A 193 -15.18 -18.79 -15.18
N LEU A 194 -15.27 -17.48 -14.94
CA LEU A 194 -14.13 -16.57 -14.95
C LEU A 194 -13.09 -16.96 -13.89
N LYS A 195 -13.54 -17.21 -12.65
CA LYS A 195 -12.67 -17.62 -11.53
C LYS A 195 -11.96 -18.95 -11.77
N ASN A 196 -12.60 -19.88 -12.47
CA ASN A 196 -11.96 -21.15 -12.84
C ASN A 196 -10.79 -20.97 -13.81
N LEU A 197 -10.67 -19.84 -14.51
CA LEU A 197 -9.51 -19.54 -15.34
C LEU A 197 -8.26 -19.21 -14.51
N ASP A 198 -8.40 -18.84 -13.23
CA ASP A 198 -7.27 -18.58 -12.33
C ASP A 198 -6.39 -19.83 -12.16
N LEU A 199 -6.98 -21.02 -12.33
CA LEU A 199 -6.31 -22.33 -12.23
C LEU A 199 -5.46 -22.68 -13.46
N LEU A 200 -5.44 -21.82 -14.48
CA LEU A 200 -4.57 -22.03 -15.64
C LEU A 200 -3.13 -21.69 -15.26
N ASP A 201 -2.27 -22.69 -15.43
CA ASP A 201 -0.82 -22.53 -15.35
C ASP A 201 -0.29 -22.02 -16.68
N ASP A 202 0.74 -21.17 -16.61
CA ASP A 202 1.55 -20.80 -17.77
C ASP A 202 2.97 -21.36 -17.61
N PRO A 203 3.30 -22.50 -18.26
CA PRO A 203 4.62 -23.10 -18.16
C PRO A 203 5.70 -22.32 -18.92
N GLU A 204 5.32 -21.43 -19.85
CA GLU A 204 6.27 -20.55 -20.56
C GLU A 204 6.67 -19.36 -19.67
N GLY A 205 5.82 -19.00 -18.72
CA GLY A 205 6.03 -17.89 -17.80
C GLY A 205 6.07 -16.52 -18.48
N ASN A 206 6.62 -15.55 -17.76
CA ASN A 206 6.68 -14.17 -18.22
C ASN A 206 7.51 -14.02 -19.51
N THR A 207 6.91 -13.37 -20.50
CA THR A 207 7.57 -13.03 -21.76
C THR A 207 7.56 -11.54 -22.02
N LEU A 208 8.73 -10.97 -22.29
CA LEU A 208 8.88 -9.60 -22.80
C LEU A 208 8.72 -9.61 -24.33
N ILE A 209 7.80 -8.80 -24.85
CA ILE A 209 7.47 -8.74 -26.28
C ILE A 209 7.27 -7.30 -26.74
N LYS A 210 7.64 -6.99 -27.98
CA LYS A 210 7.31 -5.70 -28.58
C LYS A 210 5.85 -5.65 -28.98
N VAL A 211 5.22 -4.48 -28.84
CA VAL A 211 3.82 -4.26 -29.22
C VAL A 211 3.54 -4.68 -30.67
N LYS A 212 4.45 -4.38 -31.61
CA LYS A 212 4.28 -4.77 -33.03
C LYS A 212 4.23 -6.27 -33.26
N ASP A 213 4.88 -7.04 -32.40
CA ASP A 213 5.02 -8.50 -32.48
C ASP A 213 3.92 -9.22 -31.69
N LEU A 214 3.01 -8.46 -31.04
CA LEU A 214 1.92 -9.00 -30.23
C LEU A 214 0.93 -9.80 -31.09
N SER A 215 0.90 -11.12 -30.86
CA SER A 215 0.07 -12.07 -31.61
C SER A 215 -1.42 -12.06 -31.24
N MET A 216 -1.84 -11.24 -30.27
CA MET A 216 -3.21 -11.13 -29.76
C MET A 216 -3.89 -9.82 -30.22
N PRO A 217 -4.68 -9.81 -31.32
CA PRO A 217 -5.25 -8.58 -31.87
C PRO A 217 -6.17 -7.83 -30.92
N TRP A 218 -6.92 -8.57 -30.08
CA TRP A 218 -7.83 -7.97 -29.12
C TRP A 218 -7.07 -7.23 -28.01
N LEU A 219 -5.92 -7.75 -27.59
CA LEU A 219 -5.06 -7.14 -26.58
C LEU A 219 -4.34 -5.91 -27.15
N LYS A 220 -3.88 -5.99 -28.41
CA LYS A 220 -3.35 -4.83 -29.13
C LYS A 220 -4.40 -3.72 -29.20
N ARG A 221 -5.63 -4.05 -29.60
CA ARG A 221 -6.76 -3.11 -29.65
C ARG A 221 -7.10 -2.54 -28.27
N TYR A 222 -7.02 -3.34 -27.21
CA TYR A 222 -7.18 -2.87 -25.83
C TYR A 222 -6.14 -1.78 -25.51
N LEU A 223 -4.85 -2.06 -25.75
CA LEU A 223 -3.75 -1.12 -25.52
C LEU A 223 -3.91 0.18 -26.34
N GLU A 224 -4.27 0.06 -27.62
CA GLU A 224 -4.57 1.22 -28.50
C GLU A 224 -5.75 2.07 -27.98
N LEU A 225 -6.70 1.46 -27.27
CA LEU A 225 -7.83 2.18 -26.70
C LEU A 225 -7.44 2.91 -25.42
N ILE A 226 -6.55 2.34 -24.58
CA ILE A 226 -6.18 2.93 -23.28
C ILE A 226 -5.00 3.90 -23.35
N ILE A 227 -4.09 3.72 -24.31
CA ILE A 227 -2.88 4.54 -24.47
C ILE A 227 -3.03 5.44 -25.70
N ASP A 228 -2.99 6.76 -25.49
CA ASP A 228 -3.19 7.76 -26.55
C ASP A 228 -2.22 7.62 -27.73
N ARG A 229 -0.99 7.14 -27.49
CA ARG A 229 0.03 6.86 -28.51
C ARG A 229 0.82 5.61 -28.17
N LEU A 230 0.35 4.48 -28.65
CA LEU A 230 1.01 3.20 -28.45
C LEU A 230 2.22 3.07 -29.41
N ASP A 231 3.43 3.08 -28.86
CA ASP A 231 4.67 2.88 -29.63
C ASP A 231 4.81 1.41 -30.05
N PRO A 232 4.88 1.08 -31.36
CA PRO A 232 5.06 -0.29 -31.82
C PRO A 232 6.36 -0.96 -31.35
N GLU A 233 7.40 -0.19 -31.02
CA GLU A 233 8.68 -0.70 -30.53
C GLU A 233 8.74 -0.86 -29.01
N MET A 234 7.74 -0.36 -28.28
CA MET A 234 7.64 -0.52 -26.82
C MET A 234 7.58 -2.00 -26.46
N GLU A 235 8.34 -2.36 -25.43
CA GLU A 235 8.30 -3.68 -24.82
C GLU A 235 7.22 -3.74 -23.73
N ILE A 236 6.44 -4.82 -23.73
CA ILE A 236 5.45 -5.14 -22.72
C ILE A 236 5.73 -6.54 -22.18
N SER A 237 5.42 -6.74 -20.91
CA SER A 237 5.53 -8.00 -20.19
C SER A 237 4.17 -8.72 -20.22
N ILE A 238 4.18 -10.02 -20.48
CA ILE A 238 2.98 -10.87 -20.51
C ILE A 238 3.25 -12.12 -19.68
N GLN A 239 2.53 -12.29 -18.57
CA GLN A 239 2.77 -13.37 -17.62
C GLN A 239 1.96 -14.65 -17.88
N ASN A 240 0.68 -14.53 -18.25
CA ASN A 240 -0.23 -15.67 -18.42
C ASN A 240 -0.92 -15.67 -19.80
N LYS A 241 -0.20 -16.01 -20.87
CA LYS A 241 -0.76 -16.04 -22.23
C LYS A 241 -1.94 -17.01 -22.40
N PRO A 242 -1.91 -18.25 -21.86
CA PRO A 242 -3.03 -19.18 -21.96
C PRO A 242 -4.31 -18.60 -21.35
N TYR A 243 -4.19 -17.91 -20.22
CA TYR A 243 -5.31 -17.22 -19.59
C TYR A 243 -5.89 -16.15 -20.53
N LEU A 244 -5.05 -15.25 -21.06
CA LEU A 244 -5.49 -14.16 -21.94
C LEU A 244 -6.24 -14.67 -23.19
N HIS A 245 -5.82 -15.81 -23.75
CA HIS A 245 -6.57 -16.47 -24.82
C HIS A 245 -7.91 -17.05 -24.35
N LYS A 246 -7.96 -17.68 -23.17
CA LYS A 246 -9.16 -18.34 -22.65
C LYS A 246 -10.20 -17.34 -22.14
N VAL A 247 -9.80 -16.25 -21.50
CA VAL A 247 -10.71 -15.19 -21.04
C VAL A 247 -11.37 -14.50 -22.23
N PHE A 248 -10.61 -14.20 -23.30
CA PHE A 248 -11.17 -13.67 -24.53
C PHE A 248 -12.19 -14.62 -25.16
N LYS A 249 -11.89 -15.93 -25.19
CA LYS A 249 -12.84 -16.94 -25.67
C LYS A 249 -14.11 -16.99 -24.81
N LEU A 250 -13.96 -17.04 -23.48
CA LEU A 250 -15.06 -17.09 -22.53
C LEU A 250 -16.00 -15.89 -22.69
N ILE A 251 -15.46 -14.67 -22.75
CA ILE A 251 -16.27 -13.45 -22.89
C ILE A 251 -17.10 -13.48 -24.18
N ASN A 252 -16.52 -13.96 -25.28
CA ASN A 252 -17.20 -14.06 -26.58
C ASN A 252 -18.24 -15.19 -26.66
N GLU A 253 -18.37 -16.04 -25.64
CA GLU A 253 -19.49 -17.00 -25.53
C GLU A 253 -20.77 -16.34 -25.00
N TYR A 254 -20.69 -15.12 -24.46
CA TYR A 254 -21.81 -14.37 -23.92
C TYR A 254 -22.24 -13.25 -24.85
N GLU A 255 -23.52 -12.89 -24.77
CA GLU A 255 -24.06 -11.71 -25.46
C GLU A 255 -23.26 -10.45 -25.08
N PRO A 256 -22.75 -9.66 -26.04
CA PRO A 256 -21.97 -8.44 -25.74
C PRO A 256 -22.74 -7.46 -24.84
N ARG A 257 -24.07 -7.44 -24.96
CA ARG A 257 -24.96 -6.66 -24.10
C ARG A 257 -24.90 -7.08 -22.63
N PHE A 258 -24.78 -8.36 -22.34
CA PHE A 258 -24.64 -8.85 -20.97
C PHE A 258 -23.29 -8.42 -20.39
N ILE A 259 -22.21 -8.61 -21.14
CA ILE A 259 -20.85 -8.25 -20.68
C ILE A 259 -20.72 -6.75 -20.43
N CYS A 260 -21.26 -5.89 -21.32
CA CYS A 260 -21.23 -4.44 -21.08
C CYS A 260 -21.99 -4.04 -19.80
N LYS A 261 -23.15 -4.67 -19.53
CA LYS A 261 -23.91 -4.42 -18.28
C LYS A 261 -23.18 -4.91 -17.04
N TYR A 262 -22.53 -6.05 -17.15
CA TYR A 262 -21.69 -6.59 -16.09
C TYR A 262 -20.59 -5.59 -15.75
N LEU A 263 -19.85 -5.14 -16.76
CA LEU A 263 -18.82 -4.12 -16.63
C LEU A 263 -19.36 -2.80 -16.04
N GLU A 264 -20.55 -2.34 -16.45
CA GLU A 264 -21.19 -1.15 -15.86
C GLU A 264 -21.45 -1.30 -14.35
N LEU A 265 -21.92 -2.45 -13.90
CA LEU A 265 -22.16 -2.72 -12.48
C LEU A 265 -20.85 -2.79 -11.70
N THR A 266 -19.87 -3.52 -12.22
CA THR A 266 -18.53 -3.62 -11.64
C THR A 266 -17.85 -2.26 -11.55
N PHE A 267 -18.02 -1.41 -12.56
CA PHE A 267 -17.47 -0.06 -12.57
C PHE A 267 -18.14 0.85 -11.55
N LEU A 268 -19.47 0.76 -11.36
CA LEU A 268 -20.16 1.51 -10.32
C LEU A 268 -19.73 1.09 -8.91
N TRP A 269 -19.42 -0.20 -8.73
CA TRP A 269 -18.84 -0.71 -7.49
C TRP A 269 -17.43 -0.15 -7.26
N HIS A 270 -16.57 -0.21 -8.28
CA HIS A 270 -15.23 0.39 -8.25
C HIS A 270 -15.27 1.88 -7.89
N LEU A 271 -16.14 2.67 -8.53
CA LEU A 271 -16.32 4.09 -8.20
C LEU A 271 -16.83 4.36 -6.79
N ASN A 272 -17.52 3.39 -6.18
CA ASN A 272 -17.94 3.48 -4.79
C ASN A 272 -16.78 3.21 -3.82
N ILE A 273 -15.86 2.30 -4.17
CA ILE A 273 -14.66 1.99 -3.39
C ILE A 273 -13.62 3.11 -3.49
N GLU A 274 -13.34 3.60 -4.70
CA GLU A 274 -12.37 4.69 -4.93
C GLU A 274 -12.90 6.07 -4.48
N GLY A 275 -14.20 6.15 -4.20
CA GLY A 275 -14.85 7.34 -3.68
C GLY A 275 -14.72 7.50 -2.16
N PRO A 276 -15.17 8.63 -1.60
CA PRO A 276 -15.23 8.81 -0.16
C PRO A 276 -16.30 7.87 0.45
N PRO A 277 -16.03 7.22 1.59
CA PRO A 277 -16.98 6.28 2.20
C PRO A 277 -18.28 6.95 2.64
N ASN A 278 -18.19 8.20 3.09
CA ASN A 278 -19.32 9.10 3.24
C ASN A 278 -18.89 10.50 2.81
N PHE A 279 -19.82 11.45 2.80
CA PHE A 279 -19.52 12.83 2.43
C PHE A 279 -19.18 13.70 3.64
N THR A 280 -18.55 13.18 4.70
CA THR A 280 -18.20 13.97 5.90
C THR A 280 -16.97 14.87 5.66
N LEU A 281 -16.61 15.69 6.65
CA LEU A 281 -15.45 16.58 6.56
C LEU A 281 -14.15 15.79 6.42
N GLU A 282 -13.99 14.74 7.21
CA GLU A 282 -12.84 13.85 7.25
C GLU A 282 -12.80 12.92 6.04
N ASP A 283 -13.94 12.36 5.62
CA ASP A 283 -13.99 11.42 4.50
C ASP A 283 -13.68 12.11 3.16
N CYS A 284 -14.19 13.34 2.95
CA CYS A 284 -13.85 14.13 1.77
C CYS A 284 -12.38 14.58 1.78
N ALA A 285 -11.80 14.84 2.95
CA ALA A 285 -10.37 15.15 3.05
C ALA A 285 -9.51 13.91 2.73
N GLY A 286 -9.89 12.74 3.25
CA GLY A 286 -9.26 11.46 2.94
C GLY A 286 -9.30 11.16 1.44
N SER A 287 -10.48 11.25 0.82
CA SER A 287 -10.62 11.05 -0.64
C SER A 287 -9.81 12.07 -1.46
N THR A 288 -9.66 13.31 -0.97
CA THR A 288 -8.78 14.30 -1.62
C THR A 288 -7.30 13.91 -1.48
N ARG A 289 -6.87 13.36 -0.34
CA ARG A 289 -5.50 12.80 -0.17
C ARG A 289 -5.26 11.62 -1.10
N THR A 290 -6.22 10.72 -1.24
CA THR A 290 -6.15 9.57 -2.15
C THR A 290 -5.98 10.00 -3.61
N LEU A 291 -6.78 10.98 -4.07
CA LEU A 291 -6.83 11.35 -5.48
C LEU A 291 -5.85 12.46 -5.87
N MET A 292 -5.39 13.27 -4.92
CA MET A 292 -4.42 14.36 -5.16
C MET A 292 -3.32 14.37 -4.08
N PRO A 293 -2.57 13.26 -3.89
CA PRO A 293 -1.66 13.09 -2.76
C PRO A 293 -0.62 14.20 -2.66
N TYR A 294 0.00 14.63 -3.76
CA TYR A 294 1.03 15.67 -3.72
C TYR A 294 0.52 17.04 -3.29
N ALA A 295 -0.67 17.43 -3.74
CA ALA A 295 -1.28 18.68 -3.29
C ALA A 295 -1.55 18.64 -1.77
N MET A 296 -1.94 17.47 -1.27
CA MET A 296 -2.27 17.26 0.13
C MET A 296 -1.05 17.07 1.04
N HIS A 297 0.01 16.42 0.55
CA HIS A 297 1.32 16.38 1.21
C HIS A 297 1.89 17.79 1.34
N TRP A 298 1.82 18.59 0.26
CA TRP A 298 2.28 19.98 0.30
C TRP A 298 1.50 20.77 1.33
N LEU A 299 0.17 20.63 1.34
CA LEU A 299 -0.68 21.29 2.33
C LEU A 299 -0.27 20.90 3.75
N PHE A 300 -0.07 19.61 4.02
CA PHE A 300 0.32 19.12 5.34
C PHE A 300 1.68 19.69 5.77
N GLU A 301 2.69 19.69 4.89
CA GLU A 301 3.99 20.33 5.18
C GLU A 301 3.87 21.84 5.47
N GLN A 302 2.94 22.55 4.80
CA GLN A 302 2.69 23.97 5.09
C GLN A 302 1.97 24.19 6.42
N MET A 303 1.13 23.25 6.85
CA MET A 303 0.44 23.30 8.14
C MET A 303 1.40 23.00 9.31
N HIS A 304 2.47 22.24 9.04
CA HIS A 304 3.45 21.79 10.02
C HIS A 304 4.89 22.17 9.65
N PRO A 305 5.23 23.48 9.55
CA PRO A 305 6.56 23.92 9.18
C PRO A 305 7.65 23.46 10.16
N GLU A 306 7.28 23.14 11.41
CA GLU A 306 8.15 22.56 12.42
C GLU A 306 8.70 21.18 12.03
N LEU A 307 8.01 20.41 11.19
CA LEU A 307 8.47 19.07 10.79
C LEU A 307 9.69 19.12 9.87
N VAL A 308 9.96 20.25 9.22
CA VAL A 308 11.13 20.44 8.34
C VAL A 308 12.43 20.27 9.14
N THR A 309 12.49 20.75 10.38
CA THR A 309 13.69 20.60 11.21
C THR A 309 13.88 19.16 11.69
N GLU A 310 12.79 18.43 11.88
CA GLU A 310 12.81 17.04 12.33
C GLU A 310 13.32 16.06 11.26
N MET A 311 13.22 16.45 9.98
CA MET A 311 13.77 15.64 8.89
C MET A 311 15.24 15.28 9.13
N ALA A 312 16.05 16.21 9.64
CA ALA A 312 17.46 15.96 9.93
C ALA A 312 17.67 14.89 11.02
N GLU A 313 16.85 14.91 12.08
CA GLU A 313 16.94 13.90 13.15
C GLU A 313 16.47 12.52 12.67
N ILE A 314 15.48 12.46 11.77
CA ILE A 314 15.04 11.20 11.16
C ILE A 314 16.15 10.62 10.27
N HIS A 315 16.82 11.46 9.47
CA HIS A 315 17.98 11.02 8.68
C HIS A 315 19.11 10.51 9.56
N LYS A 316 19.38 11.18 10.69
CA LYS A 316 20.38 10.72 11.65
C LYS A 316 20.02 9.35 12.25
N MET A 317 18.77 9.15 12.66
CA MET A 317 18.29 7.86 13.15
C MET A 317 18.43 6.76 12.10
N PHE A 318 18.02 7.04 10.87
CA PHE A 318 18.20 6.12 9.74
C PHE A 318 19.68 5.75 9.52
N GLN A 319 20.59 6.73 9.52
CA GLN A 319 22.02 6.47 9.39
C GLN A 319 22.58 5.64 10.56
N GLN A 320 22.08 5.83 11.77
CA GLN A 320 22.45 5.01 12.93
C GLN A 320 22.03 3.55 12.74
N LEU A 321 20.84 3.29 12.19
CA LEU A 321 20.36 1.95 11.85
C LEU A 321 21.21 1.32 10.73
N ILE A 322 21.47 2.05 9.63
CA ILE A 322 22.32 1.60 8.52
C ILE A 322 23.73 1.22 9.02
N ASN A 323 24.33 2.06 9.86
CA ASN A 323 25.66 1.80 10.41
C ASN A 323 25.68 0.54 11.29
N HIS A 324 24.70 0.37 12.19
CA HIS A 324 24.61 -0.82 13.03
C HIS A 324 24.37 -2.08 12.19
N PHE A 325 23.53 -2.01 11.16
CA PHE A 325 23.30 -3.16 10.28
C PHE A 325 24.55 -3.49 9.45
N SER A 326 25.31 -2.49 9.00
CA SER A 326 26.59 -2.68 8.30
C SER A 326 27.59 -3.44 9.17
N GLU A 327 27.68 -3.10 10.45
CA GLU A 327 28.51 -3.85 11.41
C GLU A 327 28.03 -5.30 11.56
N SER A 328 26.71 -5.52 11.64
CA SER A 328 26.15 -6.87 11.73
C SER A 328 26.48 -7.73 10.49
N LEU A 329 26.40 -7.15 9.29
CA LEU A 329 26.82 -7.82 8.05
C LEU A 329 28.31 -8.15 8.06
N LYS A 330 29.17 -7.19 8.48
CA LYS A 330 30.63 -7.39 8.56
C LYS A 330 31.05 -8.46 9.56
N ASN A 331 30.28 -8.68 10.63
CA ASN A 331 30.49 -9.80 11.54
C ASN A 331 30.27 -11.17 10.86
N ASN A 332 29.57 -11.20 9.72
CA ASN A 332 29.44 -12.31 8.80
C ASN A 332 29.08 -13.65 9.45
N THR A 333 28.07 -13.65 10.31
CA THR A 333 27.67 -14.86 11.08
C THR A 333 27.01 -15.93 10.23
N ASN A 334 26.64 -15.59 8.99
CA ASN A 334 26.17 -16.51 7.97
C ASN A 334 27.32 -17.11 7.13
N SER A 335 28.57 -16.71 7.38
CA SER A 335 29.74 -17.21 6.64
C SER A 335 29.57 -17.04 5.13
N PHE A 336 29.09 -15.87 4.70
CA PHE A 336 29.05 -15.48 3.31
C PHE A 336 30.48 -15.31 2.78
N ASN A 337 30.69 -15.62 1.51
CA ASN A 337 31.97 -15.33 0.85
C ASN A 337 32.09 -13.81 0.56
N ASP A 338 33.29 -13.38 0.15
CA ASP A 338 33.59 -11.97 -0.07
C ASP A 338 32.64 -11.31 -1.09
N ASN A 339 32.32 -12.01 -2.19
CA ASN A 339 31.41 -11.48 -3.22
C ASN A 339 29.98 -11.29 -2.69
N GLN A 340 29.49 -12.23 -1.89
CA GLN A 340 28.17 -12.16 -1.26
C GLN A 340 28.11 -11.04 -0.23
N LEU A 341 29.16 -10.91 0.59
CA LEU A 341 29.23 -9.85 1.60
C LEU A 341 29.35 -8.47 0.95
N GLU A 342 30.14 -8.33 -0.10
CA GLU A 342 30.24 -7.11 -0.91
C GLU A 342 28.88 -6.74 -1.54
N PHE A 343 28.16 -7.71 -2.11
CA PHE A 343 26.82 -7.49 -2.65
C PHE A 343 25.86 -6.90 -1.59
N LEU A 344 25.81 -7.50 -0.40
CA LEU A 344 24.94 -7.05 0.69
C LEU A 344 25.35 -5.66 1.21
N LEU A 345 26.66 -5.40 1.38
CA LEU A 345 27.17 -4.12 1.85
C LEU A 345 26.97 -2.99 0.82
N ASN A 346 27.16 -3.28 -0.47
CA ASN A 346 26.90 -2.34 -1.55
C ASN A 346 25.41 -2.00 -1.61
N LYS A 347 24.53 -3.00 -1.43
CA LYS A 347 23.09 -2.75 -1.30
C LYS A 347 22.76 -1.83 -0.13
N LEU A 348 23.25 -2.17 1.07
CA LEU A 348 22.96 -1.43 2.30
C LEU A 348 23.44 0.02 2.22
N SER A 349 24.67 0.24 1.75
CA SER A 349 25.29 1.57 1.67
C SER A 349 24.64 2.50 0.64
N ASN A 350 23.86 1.94 -0.29
CA ASN A 350 23.13 2.70 -1.31
C ASN A 350 21.63 2.82 -1.01
N ILE A 351 21.13 2.31 0.13
CA ILE A 351 19.74 2.58 0.54
C ILE A 351 19.63 4.07 0.85
N GLN A 352 18.64 4.72 0.23
CA GLN A 352 18.33 6.12 0.47
C GLN A 352 17.10 6.24 1.38
N LEU A 353 17.03 7.34 2.13
CA LEU A 353 15.86 7.73 2.90
C LEU A 353 15.24 8.96 2.25
N LYS A 354 13.92 8.96 2.12
CA LYS A 354 13.14 10.13 1.69
C LYS A 354 12.03 10.39 2.71
N VAL A 355 12.15 11.50 3.46
CA VAL A 355 11.13 11.90 4.47
C VAL A 355 10.10 12.82 3.82
N GLY A 356 8.93 12.31 3.48
CA GLY A 356 7.95 12.95 2.62
C GLY A 356 8.20 12.60 1.15
N ASN A 357 7.24 12.93 0.29
CA ASN A 357 7.26 12.51 -1.11
C ASN A 357 7.41 13.68 -2.11
N LEU A 358 7.51 14.92 -1.60
CA LEU A 358 7.59 16.10 -2.45
C LEU A 358 9.01 16.37 -2.97
N PRO A 359 9.15 16.98 -4.17
CA PRO A 359 10.43 17.50 -4.60
C PRO A 359 10.88 18.64 -3.68
N ARG A 360 12.17 18.71 -3.36
CA ARG A 360 12.74 19.74 -2.46
C ARG A 360 12.99 21.09 -3.13
N ILE A 361 13.19 21.08 -4.45
CA ILE A 361 13.51 22.26 -5.25
C ILE A 361 12.33 22.58 -6.16
N ASN A 362 11.91 23.85 -6.16
CA ASN A 362 10.83 24.40 -6.97
C ASN A 362 9.51 23.62 -6.83
N THR A 363 9.17 23.22 -5.61
CA THR A 363 8.03 22.34 -5.32
C THR A 363 6.73 22.87 -5.92
N GLU A 364 6.38 24.14 -5.68
CA GLU A 364 5.14 24.72 -6.19
C GLU A 364 5.07 24.77 -7.72
N GLU A 365 6.18 25.11 -8.39
CA GLU A 365 6.25 25.14 -9.85
C GLU A 365 6.02 23.74 -10.43
N LYS A 366 6.71 22.73 -9.88
CA LYS A 366 6.57 21.34 -10.30
C LYS A 366 5.15 20.81 -10.09
N LEU A 367 4.51 21.13 -8.96
CA LEU A 367 3.13 20.72 -8.69
C LEU A 367 2.12 21.44 -9.59
N ASN A 368 2.34 22.73 -9.88
CA ASN A 368 1.49 23.46 -10.82
C ASN A 368 1.60 22.88 -12.24
N ASP A 369 2.80 22.53 -12.70
CA ASP A 369 3.00 21.87 -14.00
C ASP A 369 2.38 20.46 -14.03
N PHE A 370 2.57 19.68 -12.97
CA PHE A 370 2.02 18.32 -12.85
C PHE A 370 0.49 18.31 -12.98
N TYR A 371 -0.19 19.22 -12.28
CA TYR A 371 -1.66 19.32 -12.31
C TYR A 371 -2.19 20.27 -13.39
N LYS A 372 -1.37 20.80 -14.32
CA LYS A 372 -1.78 21.92 -15.20
C LYS A 372 -3.04 21.63 -16.02
N ASP A 373 -3.13 20.42 -16.58
CA ASP A 373 -4.21 20.00 -17.49
C ASP A 373 -5.48 19.54 -16.77
N LEU A 374 -5.41 19.36 -15.44
CA LEU A 374 -6.53 18.92 -14.63
C LEU A 374 -7.53 20.07 -14.40
N VAL A 375 -8.79 19.90 -14.78
CA VAL A 375 -9.85 20.92 -14.58
C VAL A 375 -10.91 20.42 -13.60
N VAL A 376 -10.92 21.01 -12.40
CA VAL A 376 -11.81 20.67 -11.28
C VAL A 376 -12.85 21.78 -11.08
N ASN A 377 -14.09 21.43 -10.75
CA ASN A 377 -15.19 22.38 -10.52
C ASN A 377 -15.84 22.13 -9.14
N PRO A 378 -15.91 23.14 -8.24
CA PRO A 378 -16.41 22.96 -6.87
C PRO A 378 -17.89 22.54 -6.73
N PHE A 379 -18.64 22.49 -7.83
CA PHE A 379 -20.04 22.08 -7.86
C PHE A 379 -20.26 20.74 -8.58
N ASP A 380 -19.19 20.04 -8.97
CA ASP A 380 -19.27 18.87 -9.83
C ASP A 380 -18.51 17.65 -9.28
N PHE A 381 -19.05 17.00 -8.25
CA PHE A 381 -18.42 15.84 -7.63
C PHE A 381 -18.14 14.69 -8.63
N TYR A 382 -19.16 14.20 -9.32
CA TYR A 382 -19.05 13.03 -10.21
C TYR A 382 -18.10 13.29 -11.38
N GLY A 383 -18.15 14.49 -11.97
CA GLY A 383 -17.25 14.88 -13.05
C GLY A 383 -15.81 15.01 -12.56
N ASN A 384 -15.59 15.62 -11.40
CA ASN A 384 -14.26 15.74 -10.82
C ASN A 384 -13.66 14.38 -10.44
N HIS A 385 -14.44 13.51 -9.81
CA HIS A 385 -13.97 12.18 -9.42
C HIS A 385 -13.53 11.38 -10.65
N LEU A 386 -14.35 11.33 -11.72
CA LEU A 386 -13.95 10.70 -12.98
C LEU A 386 -12.68 11.32 -13.58
N LYS A 387 -12.58 12.65 -13.61
CA LYS A 387 -11.39 13.32 -14.15
C LYS A 387 -10.13 13.02 -13.35
N LEU A 388 -10.23 12.91 -12.03
CA LEU A 388 -9.10 12.58 -11.15
C LEU A 388 -8.66 11.13 -11.34
N LEU A 389 -9.60 10.18 -11.36
CA LEU A 389 -9.28 8.78 -11.67
C LEU A 389 -8.59 8.65 -13.03
N LYS A 390 -9.12 9.35 -14.05
CA LYS A 390 -8.52 9.38 -15.37
C LYS A 390 -7.13 10.00 -15.40
N PHE A 391 -6.96 11.14 -14.74
CA PHE A 391 -5.67 11.79 -14.58
C PHE A 391 -4.64 10.86 -13.92
N ASN A 392 -5.05 10.09 -12.91
CA ASN A 392 -4.17 9.13 -12.23
C ASN A 392 -3.75 7.98 -13.14
N THR A 393 -4.69 7.37 -13.87
CA THR A 393 -4.37 6.31 -14.86
C THR A 393 -3.47 6.84 -15.98
N GLU A 394 -3.76 8.02 -16.53
CA GLU A 394 -2.93 8.64 -17.56
C GLU A 394 -1.52 8.97 -17.04
N THR A 395 -1.40 9.39 -15.78
CA THR A 395 -0.09 9.68 -15.17
C THR A 395 0.73 8.41 -15.00
N MET A 396 0.10 7.29 -14.60
CA MET A 396 0.74 5.98 -14.57
C MET A 396 1.30 5.61 -15.96
N HIS A 397 0.52 5.76 -17.04
CA HIS A 397 1.00 5.46 -18.41
C HIS A 397 2.04 6.45 -18.92
N LYS A 398 1.99 7.73 -18.54
CA LYS A 398 3.00 8.73 -18.95
C LYS A 398 4.41 8.32 -18.52
N ARG A 399 4.55 7.57 -17.41
CA ARG A 399 5.85 7.06 -16.91
C ARG A 399 6.59 6.17 -17.91
N LEU A 400 5.88 5.53 -18.84
CA LEU A 400 6.49 4.70 -19.89
C LEU A 400 7.48 5.49 -20.77
N ASN A 401 7.37 6.82 -20.80
CA ASN A 401 8.23 7.70 -21.58
C ASN A 401 9.37 8.34 -20.77
N TYR A 402 9.51 8.01 -19.47
CA TYR A 402 10.50 8.61 -18.58
C TYR A 402 11.36 7.54 -17.92
N ARG A 403 12.64 7.86 -17.72
CA ARG A 403 13.51 7.05 -16.86
C ARG A 403 13.42 7.55 -15.43
N ILE A 404 13.21 6.63 -14.48
CA ILE A 404 13.18 6.96 -13.07
C ILE A 404 14.60 7.36 -12.62
N PRO A 405 14.80 8.57 -12.05
CA PRO A 405 16.09 8.97 -11.52
C PRO A 405 16.52 8.07 -10.36
N ARG A 406 17.82 7.83 -10.22
CA ARG A 406 18.35 7.01 -9.11
C ARG A 406 18.38 7.75 -7.78
N ASN A 407 18.50 9.08 -7.83
CA ASN A 407 18.51 9.92 -6.65
C ASN A 407 17.07 10.14 -6.19
N ALA A 408 16.76 9.72 -4.96
CA ALA A 408 15.42 9.82 -4.39
C ALA A 408 14.92 11.27 -4.34
N ASP A 409 15.80 12.27 -4.21
CA ASP A 409 15.43 13.68 -4.14
C ASP A 409 15.02 14.30 -5.49
N GLU A 410 15.37 13.65 -6.61
CA GLU A 410 15.12 14.17 -7.95
C GLU A 410 13.68 13.91 -8.44
N PHE A 411 13.01 12.91 -7.89
CA PHE A 411 11.65 12.55 -8.27
C PHE A 411 10.67 12.53 -7.08
N PHE A 412 9.38 12.56 -7.41
CA PHE A 412 8.30 12.18 -6.52
C PHE A 412 7.83 10.79 -6.92
N TYR A 413 7.61 9.92 -5.94
CA TYR A 413 7.06 8.59 -6.20
C TYR A 413 5.55 8.73 -6.36
N LEU A 414 4.99 8.42 -7.54
CA LEU A 414 3.53 8.31 -7.73
C LEU A 414 3.05 7.09 -6.97
N GLU A 415 2.57 7.39 -5.78
CA GLU A 415 1.87 6.48 -4.92
C GLU A 415 0.56 6.07 -5.61
N GLY A 416 0.24 4.78 -5.53
CA GLY A 416 -1.12 4.31 -5.81
C GLY A 416 -2.12 4.95 -4.84
N SER A 417 -3.41 4.83 -5.14
CA SER A 417 -4.49 5.38 -4.31
C SER A 417 -4.38 4.92 -2.84
N GLU A 418 -3.99 3.67 -2.61
CA GLU A 418 -3.84 3.08 -1.27
C GLU A 418 -2.64 3.65 -0.48
N ILE A 419 -1.53 3.93 -1.15
CA ILE A 419 -0.31 4.44 -0.50
C ILE A 419 -0.40 5.95 -0.29
N GLY A 420 -0.98 6.70 -1.24
CA GLY A 420 -0.96 8.17 -1.23
C GLY A 420 -1.73 8.81 -0.07
N PHE A 421 -2.71 8.09 0.48
CA PHE A 421 -3.45 8.52 1.66
C PHE A 421 -2.86 7.98 2.98
N SER A 422 -2.04 6.93 2.93
CA SER A 422 -1.54 6.23 4.13
C SER A 422 -0.43 7.01 4.84
N SER A 423 -0.41 6.90 6.17
CA SER A 423 0.70 7.40 7.00
C SER A 423 1.71 6.32 7.37
N SER A 424 1.74 5.19 6.65
CA SER A 424 2.75 4.14 6.86
C SER A 424 4.02 4.44 6.05
N PRO A 425 5.22 4.31 6.64
CA PRO A 425 6.45 4.14 5.88
C PRO A 425 6.38 2.92 4.96
N TYR A 426 7.17 2.94 3.88
CA TYR A 426 7.29 1.84 2.94
C TYR A 426 8.64 1.84 2.22
N PHE A 427 9.09 0.66 1.77
CA PHE A 427 10.29 0.47 0.98
C PHE A 427 9.98 0.31 -0.51
N GLU A 428 10.43 1.27 -1.32
CA GLU A 428 10.39 1.12 -2.77
C GLU A 428 11.61 0.32 -3.24
N GLN A 429 11.40 -0.99 -3.38
CA GLN A 429 12.44 -1.97 -3.65
C GLN A 429 13.21 -1.72 -4.94
N ARG A 430 12.54 -1.30 -6.03
CA ARG A 430 13.18 -1.09 -7.34
C ARG A 430 13.93 0.24 -7.38
N ALA A 431 13.66 1.18 -6.48
CA ALA A 431 14.45 2.41 -6.32
C ALA A 431 15.50 2.31 -5.20
N ASN A 432 15.43 1.27 -4.35
CA ASN A 432 16.25 1.12 -3.14
C ASN A 432 16.09 2.31 -2.17
N VAL A 433 14.85 2.74 -1.94
CA VAL A 433 14.50 3.93 -1.13
C VAL A 433 13.48 3.58 -0.04
N VAL A 434 13.78 3.95 1.19
CA VAL A 434 12.80 4.00 2.29
C VAL A 434 12.08 5.35 2.24
N ILE A 435 10.75 5.33 2.14
CA ILE A 435 9.91 6.54 2.13
C ILE A 435 9.15 6.62 3.45
N VAL A 436 9.25 7.77 4.13
CA VAL A 436 8.53 8.04 5.38
C VAL A 436 7.57 9.19 5.14
N PRO A 437 6.25 8.98 5.06
CA PRO A 437 5.30 10.07 4.93
C PRO A 437 5.46 11.11 6.05
N VAL A 438 5.39 12.40 5.72
CA VAL A 438 5.43 13.46 6.75
C VAL A 438 4.26 13.37 7.72
N THR A 439 3.14 12.79 7.27
CA THR A 439 1.96 12.54 8.11
C THR A 439 2.23 11.48 9.18
N SER A 440 3.25 10.61 9.01
CA SER A 440 3.71 9.68 10.04
C SER A 440 4.39 10.37 11.22
N LEU A 441 4.79 11.65 11.09
CA LEU A 441 5.53 12.38 12.12
C LEU A 441 4.63 12.95 13.21
N GLN A 442 3.71 12.11 13.69
CA GLN A 442 2.69 12.41 14.68
C GLN A 442 2.57 11.27 15.69
N LEU A 443 1.98 11.56 16.85
CA LEU A 443 1.73 10.55 17.86
C LEU A 443 0.73 9.48 17.34
N PRO A 444 0.94 8.19 17.64
CA PRO A 444 1.98 7.66 18.54
C PRO A 444 3.31 7.28 17.87
N ILE A 445 3.45 7.47 16.55
CA ILE A 445 4.61 7.01 15.79
C ILE A 445 5.86 7.85 16.11
N TYR A 446 5.71 9.17 16.12
CA TYR A 446 6.80 10.11 16.35
C TYR A 446 6.29 11.44 16.90
N HIS A 447 7.12 12.11 17.70
CA HIS A 447 6.95 13.51 18.05
C HIS A 447 8.31 14.05 18.52
N PRO A 448 8.66 15.33 18.24
CA PRO A 448 9.95 15.90 18.63
C PRO A 448 10.23 15.81 20.13
N GLU A 449 9.19 15.99 20.94
CA GLU A 449 9.28 15.96 22.41
C GLU A 449 9.25 14.55 23.01
N LEU A 450 9.11 13.49 22.19
CA LEU A 450 9.27 12.14 22.71
C LEU A 450 10.73 11.87 23.07
N ASP A 451 10.92 11.19 24.19
CA ASP A 451 12.23 10.65 24.53
C ASP A 451 12.67 9.60 23.49
N ASP A 452 13.98 9.49 23.30
CA ASP A 452 14.58 8.64 22.25
C ASP A 452 14.10 7.18 22.31
N ILE A 453 13.80 6.63 23.50
CA ILE A 453 13.24 5.29 23.61
C ILE A 453 11.95 5.12 22.78
N PHE A 454 11.03 6.08 22.83
CA PHE A 454 9.76 5.99 22.12
C PHE A 454 9.95 6.24 20.62
N LYS A 455 10.86 7.15 20.27
CA LYS A 455 11.26 7.37 18.88
C LYS A 455 11.85 6.11 18.25
N TYR A 456 12.73 5.39 18.97
CA TYR A 456 13.39 4.19 18.47
C TYR A 456 12.52 2.93 18.52
N SER A 457 11.64 2.79 19.52
CA SER A 457 10.74 1.64 19.61
C SER A 457 9.50 1.74 18.72
N SER A 458 9.23 2.91 18.12
CA SER A 458 8.20 3.11 17.11
C SER A 458 8.79 3.46 15.74
N LEU A 459 9.04 4.74 15.43
CA LEU A 459 9.60 5.12 14.11
C LEU A 459 10.94 4.44 13.79
N GLY A 460 11.83 4.26 14.76
CA GLY A 460 13.10 3.55 14.55
C GLY A 460 12.90 2.07 14.21
N PHE A 461 11.87 1.43 14.77
CA PHE A 461 11.46 0.10 14.37
C PHE A 461 10.91 0.10 12.94
N LEU A 462 10.03 1.03 12.57
CA LEU A 462 9.48 1.12 11.21
C LEU A 462 10.58 1.35 10.17
N LEU A 463 11.51 2.28 10.42
CA LEU A 463 12.69 2.48 9.57
C LEU A 463 13.52 1.20 9.43
N ALA A 464 13.74 0.48 10.54
CA ALA A 464 14.48 -0.76 10.52
C ALA A 464 13.74 -1.87 9.76
N HIS A 465 12.42 -1.94 9.89
CA HIS A 465 11.54 -2.85 9.14
C HIS A 465 11.67 -2.61 7.64
N GLU A 466 11.52 -1.35 7.19
CA GLU A 466 11.68 -0.98 5.78
C GLU A 466 13.09 -1.22 5.23
N ILE A 467 14.15 -0.97 6.04
CA ILE A 467 15.52 -1.33 5.65
C ILE A 467 15.65 -2.83 5.42
N ILE A 468 15.02 -3.65 6.28
CA ILE A 468 15.09 -5.10 6.18
C ILE A 468 14.33 -5.64 4.97
N HIS A 469 13.33 -4.95 4.41
CA HIS A 469 12.76 -5.34 3.12
C HIS A 469 13.77 -5.34 1.97
N GLY A 470 14.88 -4.61 2.09
CA GLY A 470 16.03 -4.76 1.19
C GLY A 470 16.76 -6.10 1.31
N PHE A 471 16.52 -6.84 2.39
CA PHE A 471 17.26 -8.03 2.85
C PHE A 471 16.34 -9.16 3.35
N ASP A 472 15.06 -9.13 3.03
CA ASP A 472 14.17 -10.28 3.23
C ASP A 472 14.33 -11.27 2.05
N TYR A 473 13.44 -12.24 1.91
CA TYR A 473 13.63 -13.25 0.86
C TYR A 473 13.51 -12.63 -0.54
N THR A 474 12.49 -11.82 -0.82
CA THR A 474 12.34 -11.16 -2.14
C THR A 474 13.37 -10.06 -2.34
N GLY A 475 13.65 -9.28 -1.30
CA GLY A 475 14.70 -8.26 -1.18
C GLY A 475 16.04 -8.73 -1.73
N LEU A 476 16.51 -9.90 -1.33
CA LEU A 476 17.82 -10.43 -1.76
C LEU A 476 17.90 -10.70 -3.27
N GLY A 477 16.76 -10.76 -3.96
CA GLY A 477 16.65 -10.87 -5.41
C GLY A 477 17.11 -9.62 -6.17
N VAL A 478 17.21 -8.48 -5.48
CA VAL A 478 17.39 -7.17 -6.09
C VAL A 478 18.72 -6.55 -5.67
N ASP A 479 19.49 -6.03 -6.64
CA ASP A 479 20.74 -5.33 -6.38
C ASP A 479 20.53 -3.86 -5.94
N TYR A 480 21.62 -3.16 -5.67
CA TYR A 480 21.58 -1.76 -5.21
C TYR A 480 21.08 -0.76 -6.27
N ASN A 481 21.06 -1.14 -7.54
CA ASN A 481 20.49 -0.35 -8.64
C ASN A 481 19.02 -0.69 -8.89
N GLY A 482 18.45 -1.59 -8.08
CA GLY A 482 17.08 -2.05 -8.26
C GLY A 482 16.94 -3.18 -9.26
N ASN A 483 18.00 -3.75 -9.85
CA ASN A 483 17.90 -4.79 -10.87
C ASN A 483 17.83 -6.19 -10.26
N LEU A 484 17.16 -7.14 -10.93
CA LEU A 484 17.16 -8.53 -10.49
C LEU A 484 18.55 -9.17 -10.68
N ASN A 485 19.05 -9.84 -9.65
CA ASN A 485 20.33 -10.54 -9.66
C ASN A 485 20.17 -11.98 -9.16
N ASN A 486 19.64 -12.83 -10.04
CA ASN A 486 19.34 -14.24 -9.74
C ASN A 486 20.58 -15.01 -9.26
N LEU A 487 21.76 -14.71 -9.80
CA LEU A 487 23.00 -15.40 -9.42
C LEU A 487 23.37 -15.15 -7.95
N GLN A 488 23.37 -13.88 -7.52
CA GLN A 488 23.66 -13.54 -6.12
C GLN A 488 22.57 -14.05 -5.19
N PHE A 489 21.31 -13.88 -5.60
CA PHE A 489 20.16 -14.40 -4.88
C PHE A 489 20.28 -15.90 -4.60
N GLU A 490 20.48 -16.71 -5.64
CA GLU A 490 20.65 -18.17 -5.52
C GLU A 490 21.84 -18.52 -4.63
N GLY A 491 22.95 -17.80 -4.76
CA GLY A 491 24.12 -17.99 -3.90
C GLY A 491 23.80 -17.75 -2.42
N LEU A 492 23.09 -16.67 -2.10
CA LEU A 492 22.74 -16.27 -0.74
C LEU A 492 21.74 -17.24 -0.11
N VAL A 493 20.64 -17.57 -0.81
CA VAL A 493 19.60 -18.46 -0.28
C VAL A 493 20.05 -19.92 -0.16
N ASN A 494 21.05 -20.33 -0.93
CA ASN A 494 21.65 -21.67 -0.83
C ASN A 494 22.82 -21.76 0.16
N ASN A 495 23.28 -20.65 0.74
CA ASN A 495 24.26 -20.70 1.83
C ASN A 495 23.70 -21.51 3.00
N THR A 496 24.44 -22.52 3.45
CA THR A 496 23.98 -23.49 4.47
C THR A 496 23.53 -22.84 5.79
N HIS A 497 24.28 -21.84 6.28
CA HIS A 497 23.97 -21.17 7.54
C HIS A 497 22.75 -20.27 7.39
N PHE A 498 22.71 -19.48 6.33
CA PHE A 498 21.60 -18.58 6.01
C PHE A 498 20.31 -19.37 5.80
N LYS A 499 20.34 -20.42 4.97
CA LYS A 499 19.20 -21.31 4.70
C LYS A 499 18.62 -21.92 5.97
N ARG A 500 19.48 -22.36 6.90
CA ARG A 500 19.05 -22.91 8.19
C ARG A 500 18.36 -21.86 9.06
N LYS A 501 18.93 -20.65 9.15
CA LYS A 501 18.35 -19.53 9.91
C LYS A 501 17.03 -19.05 9.29
N MET A 502 16.97 -18.99 7.96
CA MET A 502 15.75 -18.67 7.20
C MET A 502 14.65 -19.72 7.43
N HIS A 503 15.00 -21.01 7.43
CA HIS A 503 14.05 -22.08 7.72
C HIS A 503 13.45 -21.99 9.14
N CYS A 504 14.22 -21.47 10.10
CA CYS A 504 13.73 -21.22 11.46
C CYS A 504 12.53 -20.26 11.45
N LEU A 505 12.59 -19.18 10.67
CA LEU A 505 11.52 -18.20 10.52
C LEU A 505 10.36 -18.72 9.64
N ARG A 506 10.66 -19.46 8.56
CA ARG A 506 9.64 -20.01 7.64
C ARG A 506 8.66 -20.99 8.29
N TYR A 507 9.09 -21.72 9.32
CA TYR A 507 8.23 -22.72 9.97
C TYR A 507 7.04 -22.11 10.73
N LEU A 508 7.10 -20.83 11.09
CA LEU A 508 6.04 -20.15 11.86
C LEU A 508 4.85 -19.74 10.98
N ASN A 509 5.09 -19.18 9.78
CA ASN A 509 4.08 -19.04 8.72
C ASN A 509 4.79 -18.78 7.37
N PRO A 510 4.71 -19.71 6.41
CA PRO A 510 5.46 -19.60 5.16
C PRO A 510 4.87 -18.59 4.16
N THR A 511 3.63 -18.11 4.34
CA THR A 511 2.95 -17.25 3.36
C THR A 511 3.33 -15.78 3.44
N ILE A 512 3.85 -15.31 4.58
CA ILE A 512 4.18 -13.90 4.87
C ILE A 512 5.63 -13.78 5.39
N ILE A 513 6.54 -14.56 4.80
CA ILE A 513 7.90 -14.70 5.33
C ILE A 513 8.68 -13.38 5.31
N ASP A 514 8.46 -12.54 4.30
CA ASP A 514 9.18 -11.28 4.14
C ASP A 514 8.86 -10.31 5.28
N GLU A 515 7.58 -10.09 5.54
CA GLU A 515 7.08 -9.32 6.68
C GLU A 515 7.59 -9.84 8.02
N LYS A 516 7.64 -11.16 8.18
CA LYS A 516 8.20 -11.77 9.40
C LYS A 516 9.69 -11.51 9.56
N ILE A 517 10.46 -11.58 8.47
CA ILE A 517 11.88 -11.25 8.51
C ILE A 517 12.06 -9.78 8.89
N ALA A 518 11.25 -8.90 8.30
CA ALA A 518 11.24 -7.46 8.55
C ALA A 518 10.86 -7.13 10.01
N ASP A 519 9.81 -7.75 10.57
CA ASP A 519 9.42 -7.56 11.97
C ASP A 519 10.50 -8.04 12.95
N VAL A 520 10.96 -9.29 12.80
CA VAL A 520 11.93 -9.90 13.73
C VAL A 520 13.28 -9.20 13.66
N SER A 521 13.79 -8.97 12.44
CA SER A 521 15.11 -8.38 12.24
C SER A 521 15.09 -6.87 12.41
N GLY A 522 14.00 -6.20 12.02
CA GLY A 522 13.80 -4.77 12.20
C GLY A 522 13.68 -4.41 13.68
N LEU A 523 12.88 -5.14 14.46
CA LEU A 523 12.81 -4.96 15.92
C LEU A 523 14.18 -5.15 16.56
N ARG A 524 14.93 -6.15 16.10
CA ARG A 524 16.28 -6.43 16.63
C ARG A 524 17.23 -5.29 16.32
N LEU A 525 17.23 -4.82 15.08
CA LEU A 525 18.07 -3.72 14.62
C LEU A 525 17.78 -2.43 15.39
N ALA A 526 16.50 -2.07 15.56
CA ALA A 526 16.11 -0.89 16.32
C ALA A 526 16.49 -0.99 17.81
N TYR A 527 16.22 -2.14 18.44
CA TYR A 527 16.56 -2.39 19.84
C TYR A 527 18.07 -2.28 20.09
N GLU A 528 18.88 -2.97 19.28
CA GLU A 528 20.33 -2.97 19.47
C GLU A 528 20.94 -1.61 19.19
N THR A 529 20.45 -0.91 18.16
CA THR A 529 20.92 0.44 17.83
C THR A 529 20.67 1.39 18.99
N TYR A 530 19.44 1.41 19.53
CA TYR A 530 19.09 2.26 20.67
C TYR A 530 19.97 1.97 21.89
N PHE A 531 20.09 0.71 22.32
CA PHE A 531 20.86 0.36 23.53
C PHE A 531 22.37 0.39 23.33
N LYS A 532 22.87 0.49 22.09
CA LYS A 532 24.27 0.78 21.80
C LYS A 532 24.57 2.27 21.91
N LEU A 533 23.63 3.12 21.47
CA LEU A 533 23.74 4.58 21.58
C LEU A 533 23.50 5.10 23.00
N HIS A 534 22.64 4.41 23.75
CA HIS A 534 22.26 4.75 25.12
C HIS A 534 22.55 3.57 26.08
N PRO A 535 23.83 3.22 26.30
CA PRO A 535 24.19 2.09 27.17
C PRO A 535 23.66 2.25 28.60
N GLU A 536 23.59 3.49 29.11
CA GLU A 536 23.02 3.83 30.42
C GLU A 536 21.55 3.44 30.55
N ALA A 537 20.82 3.41 29.43
CA ALA A 537 19.39 3.14 29.40
C ALA A 537 19.06 1.70 29.84
N ARG A 538 20.03 0.77 29.82
CA ARG A 538 19.86 -0.61 30.30
C ARG A 538 19.59 -0.69 31.81
N GLU A 539 20.19 0.23 32.58
CA GLU A 539 20.07 0.30 34.03
C GLU A 539 19.01 1.31 34.50
N GLN A 540 18.45 2.10 33.57
CA GLN A 540 17.44 3.11 33.89
C GLN A 540 16.06 2.51 34.08
N SER A 541 15.25 3.22 34.88
CA SER A 541 13.85 2.91 35.09
C SER A 541 13.00 4.17 34.99
N ARG A 542 11.75 4.01 34.54
CA ARG A 542 10.74 5.08 34.51
C ARG A 542 9.51 4.64 35.29
N TYR A 543 8.84 5.59 35.93
CA TYR A 543 7.64 5.28 36.69
C TYR A 543 6.44 5.04 35.78
N MET A 544 5.79 3.89 35.93
CA MET A 544 4.54 3.53 35.27
C MET A 544 3.61 2.92 36.31
N TYR A 545 2.37 3.40 36.41
CA TYR A 545 1.41 3.04 37.48
C TYR A 545 1.99 3.16 38.91
N GLY A 546 2.80 4.19 39.17
CA GLY A 546 3.43 4.38 40.47
C GLY A 546 4.52 3.36 40.82
N ARG A 547 4.98 2.54 39.86
CA ARG A 547 6.08 1.58 40.02
C ARG A 547 7.20 1.85 39.02
N PRO A 548 8.48 1.72 39.40
CA PRO A 548 9.57 1.78 38.43
C PRO A 548 9.48 0.60 37.46
N GLN A 549 9.54 0.88 36.17
CA GLN A 549 9.67 -0.09 35.08
C GLN A 549 11.02 0.13 34.39
N ASN A 550 11.76 -0.95 34.18
CA ASN A 550 13.01 -0.90 33.42
C ASN A 550 12.73 -0.40 31.99
N VAL A 551 13.61 0.45 31.47
CA VAL A 551 13.50 1.05 30.14
C VAL A 551 13.43 0.00 29.02
N GLN A 552 14.11 -1.15 29.14
CA GLN A 552 14.00 -2.27 28.21
C GLN A 552 12.58 -2.86 28.17
N ARG A 553 11.85 -2.91 29.29
CA ARG A 553 10.43 -3.32 29.30
C ARG A 553 9.59 -2.33 28.51
N ILE A 554 9.82 -1.04 28.72
CA ILE A 554 9.09 0.03 28.06
C ILE A 554 9.31 -0.01 26.54
N PHE A 555 10.52 -0.36 26.09
CA PHE A 555 10.84 -0.51 24.67
C PHE A 555 9.93 -1.56 24.01
N PHE A 556 9.90 -2.78 24.55
CA PHE A 556 9.04 -3.84 24.02
C PHE A 556 7.55 -3.49 24.11
N LEU A 557 7.15 -2.84 25.20
CA LEU A 557 5.77 -2.40 25.37
C LEU A 557 5.36 -1.38 24.31
N ASN A 558 6.19 -0.36 24.04
CA ASN A 558 5.83 0.66 23.05
C ASN A 558 5.83 0.10 21.63
N PHE A 559 6.78 -0.79 21.30
CA PHE A 559 6.76 -1.56 20.07
C PHE A 559 5.45 -2.34 19.91
N ALA A 560 5.06 -3.14 20.90
CA ALA A 560 3.85 -3.95 20.82
C ALA A 560 2.59 -3.10 20.66
N GLN A 561 2.58 -1.90 21.24
CA GLN A 561 1.42 -1.03 21.19
C GLN A 561 1.22 -0.28 19.88
N PHE A 562 2.23 -0.24 19.00
CA PHE A 562 2.03 0.19 17.63
C PHE A 562 1.01 -0.70 16.91
N PHE A 563 1.02 -2.00 17.20
CA PHE A 563 0.14 -3.01 16.62
C PHE A 563 -1.19 -3.19 17.38
N CYS A 564 -1.51 -2.33 18.36
CA CYS A 564 -2.78 -2.47 19.05
C CYS A 564 -3.94 -2.21 18.08
N GLY A 565 -4.85 -3.17 17.97
CA GLY A 565 -6.03 -3.09 17.13
C GLY A 565 -7.10 -4.10 17.52
N PRO A 566 -8.28 -4.08 16.89
CA PRO A 566 -9.25 -5.15 17.04
C PRO A 566 -8.66 -6.47 16.51
N LEU A 567 -8.98 -7.60 17.15
CA LEU A 567 -8.53 -8.92 16.68
C LEU A 567 -9.08 -9.33 15.30
N SER A 568 -9.99 -8.54 14.73
CA SER A 568 -10.48 -8.67 13.36
C SER A 568 -9.84 -7.60 12.47
N ASN A 569 -8.61 -7.84 12.01
CA ASN A 569 -8.03 -7.04 10.93
C ASN A 569 -8.84 -7.28 9.64
N THR A 570 -8.74 -6.37 8.67
CA THR A 570 -9.34 -6.59 7.35
C THR A 570 -8.67 -7.79 6.68
N LEU A 571 -9.43 -8.54 5.86
CA LEU A 571 -8.94 -9.78 5.23
C LEU A 571 -7.74 -9.56 4.28
N VAL A 572 -7.48 -8.32 3.86
CA VAL A 572 -6.38 -7.94 2.96
C VAL A 572 -5.08 -7.81 3.77
N ASP A 573 -5.08 -7.03 4.84
CA ASP A 573 -3.93 -6.81 5.73
C ASP A 573 -3.43 -8.12 6.37
N ILE A 574 -4.34 -9.02 6.76
CA ILE A 574 -3.99 -10.36 7.29
C ILE A 574 -3.22 -11.21 6.27
N LYS A 575 -3.49 -11.04 4.97
CA LYS A 575 -2.84 -11.86 3.93
C LYS A 575 -1.43 -11.38 3.60
N GLU A 576 -1.20 -10.07 3.68
CA GLU A 576 0.10 -9.48 3.39
C GLU A 576 1.01 -9.52 4.63
N HIS A 577 0.50 -9.07 5.77
CA HIS A 577 1.30 -8.88 6.99
C HIS A 577 1.02 -9.88 8.12
N GLY A 578 -0.07 -10.65 8.02
CA GLY A 578 -0.56 -11.48 9.14
C GLY A 578 -1.40 -10.68 10.13
N SER A 579 -1.85 -11.31 11.22
CA SER A 579 -2.57 -10.56 12.26
C SER A 579 -1.57 -9.74 13.09
N ASP A 580 -1.95 -8.52 13.48
CA ASP A 580 -1.15 -7.66 14.36
C ASP A 580 -0.67 -8.38 15.64
N ARG A 581 -1.54 -9.23 16.20
CA ARG A 581 -1.22 -10.06 17.34
C ARG A 581 -0.07 -11.02 17.03
N ASP A 582 -0.09 -11.69 15.89
CA ASP A 582 0.96 -12.63 15.51
C ASP A 582 2.27 -11.90 15.20
N ARG A 583 2.22 -10.74 14.52
CA ARG A 583 3.40 -9.88 14.27
C ARG A 583 4.15 -9.56 15.57
N VAL A 584 3.43 -9.10 16.59
CA VAL A 584 4.02 -8.80 17.92
C VAL A 584 4.59 -10.06 18.58
N LEU A 585 3.78 -11.12 18.67
CA LEU A 585 4.16 -12.30 19.44
C LEU A 585 5.34 -13.03 18.81
N GLU A 586 5.36 -13.16 17.49
CA GLU A 586 6.43 -13.83 16.78
C GLU A 586 7.73 -13.03 16.77
N ALA A 587 7.67 -11.70 16.62
CA ALA A 587 8.85 -10.85 16.74
C ALA A 587 9.52 -10.98 18.11
N ILE A 588 8.72 -10.87 19.19
CA ILE A 588 9.23 -10.80 20.57
C ILE A 588 9.72 -12.15 21.07
N LYS A 589 9.11 -13.27 20.66
CA LYS A 589 9.52 -14.63 21.07
C LYS A 589 10.98 -14.97 20.76
N HIS A 590 11.59 -14.25 19.81
CA HIS A 590 13.00 -14.38 19.46
C HIS A 590 13.95 -13.50 20.29
N PHE A 591 13.46 -12.86 21.36
CA PHE A 591 14.26 -12.02 22.27
C PHE A 591 14.48 -12.69 23.63
N GLU A 592 15.73 -13.12 23.85
CA GLU A 592 16.19 -13.51 25.19
C GLU A 592 16.16 -12.32 26.16
N GLU A 593 16.45 -11.12 25.66
CA GLU A 593 16.39 -9.89 26.43
C GLU A 593 14.96 -9.60 26.92
N PHE A 594 13.94 -9.86 26.10
CA PHE A 594 12.55 -9.75 26.50
C PHE A 594 12.22 -10.74 27.63
N SER A 595 12.55 -12.01 27.42
CA SER A 595 12.31 -13.08 28.40
C SER A 595 13.00 -12.79 29.73
N ALA A 596 14.20 -12.19 29.70
CA ALA A 596 14.93 -11.79 30.89
C ALA A 596 14.23 -10.64 31.64
N VAL A 597 13.87 -9.56 30.96
CA VAL A 597 13.30 -8.37 31.62
C VAL A 597 11.88 -8.58 32.12
N TYR A 598 11.09 -9.45 31.46
CA TYR A 598 9.77 -9.86 31.92
C TYR A 598 9.78 -11.09 32.84
N SER A 599 10.96 -11.65 33.12
CA SER A 599 11.15 -12.82 33.99
C SER A 599 10.37 -14.05 33.52
N CYS A 600 10.34 -14.31 32.21
CA CYS A 600 9.55 -15.38 31.62
C CYS A 600 10.12 -16.78 31.91
N PRO A 601 9.32 -17.70 32.49
CA PRO A 601 9.71 -19.09 32.72
C PRO A 601 10.13 -19.81 31.44
N GLN A 602 10.98 -20.84 31.55
CA GLN A 602 11.47 -21.59 30.38
C GLN A 602 10.37 -22.26 29.52
N LYS A 603 9.18 -22.46 30.08
CA LYS A 603 8.05 -23.12 29.42
C LYS A 603 6.89 -22.18 29.06
N SER A 604 7.05 -20.87 29.27
CA SER A 604 5.99 -19.90 28.95
C SER A 604 5.87 -19.69 27.44
N ALA A 605 4.69 -19.37 26.94
CA ALA A 605 4.46 -19.24 25.50
C ALA A 605 5.33 -18.18 24.79
N MET A 606 5.82 -17.16 25.51
CA MET A 606 6.68 -16.09 24.99
C MET A 606 8.19 -16.37 25.08
N ARG A 607 8.60 -17.57 25.48
CA ARG A 607 10.02 -17.94 25.56
C ARG A 607 10.30 -19.20 24.76
N LEU A 608 11.08 -19.05 23.69
CA LEU A 608 11.52 -20.19 22.88
C LEU A 608 12.77 -20.85 23.48
N GLU A 609 12.88 -22.17 23.34
CA GLU A 609 14.12 -22.90 23.65
C GLU A 609 15.25 -22.53 22.69
N LYS A 610 14.91 -22.19 21.44
CA LYS A 610 15.84 -21.76 20.40
C LYS A 610 15.25 -20.55 19.68
N THR A 611 15.99 -19.45 19.68
CA THR A 611 15.60 -18.23 18.98
C THR A 611 16.07 -18.27 17.52
N CYS A 612 15.32 -17.65 16.62
CA CYS A 612 15.67 -17.51 15.22
C CYS A 612 16.34 -16.15 15.02
N GLN A 613 17.49 -16.14 14.36
CA GLN A 613 18.25 -14.93 14.11
C GLN A 613 18.87 -14.98 12.72
N LEU A 614 18.34 -14.18 11.79
CA LEU A 614 18.79 -14.18 10.40
C LEU A 614 20.06 -13.34 10.22
N TRP A 615 20.00 -12.08 10.67
CA TRP A 615 21.01 -11.05 10.41
C TRP A 615 21.91 -10.72 11.61
N ARG A 616 21.75 -11.39 12.75
CA ARG A 616 22.45 -11.12 14.02
C ARG A 616 23.64 -12.06 14.28
N ARG A 617 24.52 -11.60 15.18
CA ARG A 617 25.57 -12.37 15.86
C ARG A 617 25.06 -13.59 16.62
#